data_AF-A0A800FA82-F1
#
_entry.id   AF-A0A800FA82-F1
#
_cell.length_a   1.000
_cell.length_b   1.000
_cell.length_c   1.000
_cell.angle_alpha   90.00
_cell.angle_beta   90.00
_cell.angle_gamma   90.00
#
_symmetry.space_group_name_H-M   'P 1'
#
loop_
_entity.id
_entity.type
_entity.pdbx_description
1 polymer ?
#
loop_
_entity_poly.entity_id
_entity_poly.type
_entity_poly.pdbx_seq_one_letter_code
_entity_poly.pdbx_strand_id
1 'polypeptide(L)'
;MRIRTVAVFASVASAAVLLSCAPGTDATSAVLVDGDDIGGVVTSAEGPEAGVWVIAETDDLDTRFARIVVTDDQGRYLVPDLPEASYRIWVRGYGLVDSEAVSGERGTLLDLSASVAPDAAAAAQVYPAAYWYSMMGLPTEEEVAELDGGLNEYLTWVKNMGCVGCHQLGNERTRTLPASLADAGSSEEAWWRRISSGQAGQSMFGTANRLGGLPMKYMAEWTDRVAAGELPAHTPERPSGVERNVVATVRDWSSPQFYMHDLSGTDRRDPTVNGYGKLYGAPELSTDEMPILDPVANESSVFELPVRDDDTPTTHDAAVLAPS
;
A
#
# COMPACT_ATOMS: atom_id res chain seq x y z
N MET A 1 71.62 27.71 -55.30
CA MET A 1 70.20 27.85 -54.90
C MET A 1 69.38 26.87 -55.72
N ARG A 2 68.78 25.87 -55.05
CA ARG A 2 67.88 24.78 -55.50
C ARG A 2 68.32 23.47 -54.83
N ILE A 3 67.76 23.23 -53.64
CA ILE A 3 67.88 21.95 -52.93
C ILE A 3 66.96 20.96 -53.64
N ARG A 4 67.53 19.84 -54.11
CA ARG A 4 66.82 18.73 -54.74
C ARG A 4 66.41 17.72 -53.67
N THR A 5 65.14 17.38 -53.70
CA THR A 5 64.44 16.34 -52.96
C THR A 5 65.05 14.96 -53.21
N VAL A 6 65.23 14.17 -52.15
CA VAL A 6 65.34 12.70 -52.25
C VAL A 6 64.38 12.12 -51.21
N ALA A 7 63.38 11.40 -51.71
CA ALA A 7 62.44 10.62 -50.93
C ALA A 7 63.10 9.30 -50.50
N VAL A 8 62.92 8.91 -49.23
CA VAL A 8 63.24 7.57 -48.74
C VAL A 8 61.96 6.98 -48.18
N PHE A 9 61.49 5.91 -48.84
CA PHE A 9 60.41 5.05 -48.37
C PHE A 9 60.94 4.17 -47.23
N ALA A 10 60.35 4.29 -46.04
CA ALA A 10 60.52 3.35 -44.95
C ALA A 10 59.17 2.67 -44.68
N SER A 11 59.11 1.40 -45.05
CA SER A 11 58.01 0.46 -44.78
C SER A 11 57.90 0.19 -43.29
N VAL A 12 56.79 0.58 -42.67
CA VAL A 12 56.46 0.22 -41.28
C VAL A 12 55.54 -1.00 -41.32
N ALA A 13 56.02 -2.12 -40.78
CA ALA A 13 55.25 -3.34 -40.61
C ALA A 13 54.24 -3.17 -39.47
N SER A 14 52.97 -3.37 -39.77
CA SER A 14 51.86 -3.36 -38.81
C SER A 14 51.92 -4.58 -37.90
N ALA A 15 52.14 -4.37 -36.60
CA ALA A 15 51.82 -5.35 -35.56
C ALA A 15 50.45 -4.98 -34.97
N ALA A 16 49.40 -5.70 -35.39
CA ALA A 16 48.08 -5.59 -34.79
C ALA A 16 48.11 -6.24 -33.40
N VAL A 17 48.19 -5.43 -32.35
CA VAL A 17 47.93 -5.86 -30.98
C VAL A 17 46.41 -6.01 -30.84
N LEU A 18 45.93 -7.26 -30.82
CA LEU A 18 44.56 -7.56 -30.44
C LEU A 18 44.42 -7.31 -28.94
N LEU A 19 43.99 -6.09 -28.60
CA LEU A 19 43.54 -5.74 -27.26
C LEU A 19 42.19 -6.43 -27.04
N SER A 20 42.22 -7.63 -26.44
CA SER A 20 41.02 -8.32 -26.00
C SER A 20 40.41 -7.50 -24.86
N CYS A 21 39.42 -6.67 -25.18
CA CYS A 21 38.54 -6.08 -24.18
C CYS A 21 37.67 -7.23 -23.65
N ALA A 22 38.13 -7.89 -22.59
CA ALA A 22 37.21 -8.59 -21.72
C ALA A 22 36.25 -7.53 -21.15
N PRO A 23 34.92 -7.66 -21.27
CA PRO A 23 34.03 -6.84 -20.50
C PRO A 23 34.41 -7.06 -19.04
N GLY A 24 34.85 -5.98 -18.38
CA GLY A 24 35.00 -6.00 -16.94
C GLY A 24 33.67 -6.45 -16.38
N THR A 25 33.67 -7.54 -15.63
CA THR A 25 32.61 -7.77 -14.66
C THR A 25 32.55 -6.51 -13.83
N ASP A 26 31.51 -5.69 -14.00
CA ASP A 26 31.22 -4.62 -13.06
C ASP A 26 31.28 -5.26 -11.69
N ALA A 27 32.26 -4.83 -10.88
CA ALA A 27 32.34 -5.24 -9.50
C ALA A 27 31.06 -4.70 -8.87
N THR A 28 30.06 -5.58 -8.75
CA THR A 28 28.84 -5.31 -8.00
C THR A 28 29.29 -4.86 -6.63
N SER A 29 29.15 -3.57 -6.34
CA SER A 29 29.43 -3.06 -5.00
C SER A 29 28.54 -3.85 -4.07
N ALA A 30 29.18 -4.66 -3.22
CA ALA A 30 28.50 -5.51 -2.28
C ALA A 30 27.59 -4.65 -1.40
N VAL A 31 26.39 -5.14 -1.12
CA VAL A 31 25.49 -4.50 -0.15
C VAL A 31 26.22 -4.48 1.19
N LEU A 32 26.37 -3.29 1.77
CA LEU A 32 26.94 -3.12 3.09
C LEU A 32 25.81 -3.31 4.09
N VAL A 33 26.01 -4.24 5.03
CA VAL A 33 25.06 -4.60 6.08
C VAL A 33 25.79 -4.44 7.41
N ASP A 34 25.21 -3.72 8.35
CA ASP A 34 25.67 -3.66 9.74
C ASP A 34 24.78 -4.50 10.67
N GLY A 35 24.98 -4.40 11.98
CA GLY A 35 24.47 -5.38 12.94
C GLY A 35 22.94 -5.44 13.10
N ASP A 36 22.22 -4.40 12.68
CA ASP A 36 20.76 -4.31 12.75
C ASP A 36 20.09 -4.19 11.39
N ASP A 37 20.85 -4.39 10.32
CA ASP A 37 20.37 -4.37 8.95
C ASP A 37 20.15 -5.78 8.39
N ILE A 38 19.33 -5.88 7.33
CA ILE A 38 19.29 -7.05 6.45
C ILE A 38 19.38 -6.57 5.01
N GLY A 39 20.32 -7.10 4.23
CA GLY A 39 20.51 -6.68 2.85
C GLY A 39 20.69 -7.84 1.90
N GLY A 40 20.63 -7.59 0.59
CA GLY A 40 20.84 -8.64 -0.41
C GLY A 40 20.38 -8.21 -1.79
N VAL A 41 20.17 -9.19 -2.67
CA VAL A 41 19.67 -8.97 -4.02
C VAL A 41 18.36 -9.73 -4.24
N VAL A 42 17.40 -9.09 -4.88
CA VAL A 42 16.18 -9.72 -5.38
C VAL A 42 16.34 -10.09 -6.84
N THR A 43 16.08 -11.36 -7.16
CA THR A 43 16.10 -11.88 -8.54
C THR A 43 14.86 -12.69 -8.86
N SER A 44 14.50 -12.79 -10.13
CA SER A 44 13.47 -13.69 -10.65
C SER A 44 14.00 -14.48 -11.86
N ALA A 45 13.11 -15.22 -12.53
CA ALA A 45 13.42 -15.85 -13.81
C ALA A 45 13.83 -14.84 -14.92
N GLU A 46 13.53 -13.55 -14.76
CA GLU A 46 13.86 -12.49 -15.70
C GLU A 46 15.15 -11.73 -15.33
N GLY A 47 15.80 -12.09 -14.21
CA GLY A 47 17.02 -11.44 -13.73
C GLY A 47 16.79 -10.60 -12.46
N PRO A 48 17.66 -9.61 -12.17
CA PRO A 48 17.48 -8.74 -11.02
C PRO A 48 16.19 -7.91 -11.10
N GLU A 49 15.45 -7.85 -10.00
CA GLU A 49 14.15 -7.16 -9.93
C GLU A 49 14.32 -5.74 -9.40
N ALA A 50 14.27 -4.75 -10.29
CA ALA A 50 14.33 -3.34 -9.92
C ALA A 50 12.96 -2.78 -9.52
N GLY A 51 12.94 -1.88 -8.51
CA GLY A 51 11.73 -1.20 -8.07
C GLY A 51 10.69 -2.12 -7.43
N VAL A 52 11.10 -3.19 -6.76
CA VAL A 52 10.20 -4.06 -6.00
C VAL A 52 10.36 -3.82 -4.51
N TRP A 53 9.28 -4.02 -3.75
CA TRP A 53 9.28 -3.86 -2.30
C TRP A 53 9.82 -5.11 -1.62
N VAL A 54 10.81 -4.93 -0.75
CA VAL A 54 11.23 -5.95 0.21
C VAL A 54 10.63 -5.61 1.55
N ILE A 55 9.89 -6.56 2.13
CA ILE A 55 9.07 -6.38 3.32
C ILE A 55 9.62 -7.33 4.38
N ALA A 56 10.23 -6.78 5.43
CA ALA A 56 10.59 -7.52 6.63
C ALA A 56 9.51 -7.29 7.69
N GLU A 57 8.84 -8.34 8.13
CA GLU A 57 7.76 -8.27 9.12
C GLU A 57 7.99 -9.18 10.32
N THR A 58 7.48 -8.77 11.48
CA THR A 58 7.54 -9.53 12.72
C THR A 58 6.31 -9.25 13.59
N ASP A 59 5.93 -10.27 14.36
CA ASP A 59 4.90 -10.22 15.39
C ASP A 59 5.52 -10.44 16.79
N ASP A 60 6.85 -10.42 16.91
CA ASP A 60 7.58 -10.65 18.17
C ASP A 60 7.60 -9.42 19.10
N LEU A 61 7.14 -8.26 18.60
CA LEU A 61 7.05 -6.99 19.33
C LEU A 61 5.61 -6.78 19.85
N ASP A 62 5.39 -5.84 20.77
CA ASP A 62 4.05 -5.52 21.31
C ASP A 62 3.05 -5.00 20.24
N THR A 63 3.57 -4.60 19.09
CA THR A 63 2.82 -4.20 17.90
C THR A 63 3.34 -4.98 16.71
N ARG A 64 2.45 -5.44 15.82
CA ARG A 64 2.90 -6.01 14.54
C ARG A 64 3.74 -4.96 13.84
N PHE A 65 4.93 -5.35 13.40
CA PHE A 65 5.88 -4.45 12.78
C PHE A 65 6.22 -4.92 11.36
N ALA A 66 6.34 -3.99 10.43
CA ALA A 66 7.11 -4.22 9.21
C ALA A 66 7.94 -3.02 8.81
N ARG A 67 9.09 -3.31 8.20
CA ARG A 67 9.88 -2.34 7.47
C ARG A 67 9.94 -2.71 6.00
N ILE A 68 9.67 -1.73 5.15
CA ILE A 68 9.52 -1.88 3.72
C ILE A 68 10.52 -0.96 3.03
N VAL A 69 11.31 -1.53 2.13
CA VAL A 69 12.28 -0.81 1.30
C VAL A 69 12.08 -1.17 -0.17
N VAL A 70 12.74 -0.45 -1.06
CA VAL A 70 12.62 -0.69 -2.50
C VAL A 70 13.98 -1.04 -3.10
N THR A 71 14.01 -2.00 -4.01
CA THR A 71 15.24 -2.42 -4.70
C THR A 71 15.73 -1.39 -5.72
N ASP A 72 17.05 -1.30 -5.88
CA ASP A 72 17.69 -0.48 -6.92
C ASP A 72 17.67 -1.13 -8.32
N ASP A 73 18.35 -0.51 -9.31
CA ASP A 73 18.41 -1.03 -10.69
C ASP A 73 19.07 -2.40 -10.82
N GLN A 74 19.86 -2.81 -9.82
CA GLN A 74 20.53 -4.10 -9.76
C GLN A 74 19.80 -5.08 -8.84
N GLY A 75 18.57 -4.77 -8.41
CA GLY A 75 17.79 -5.59 -7.49
C GLY A 75 18.29 -5.56 -6.05
N ARG A 76 19.24 -4.69 -5.70
CA ARG A 76 19.82 -4.66 -4.35
C ARG A 76 18.88 -3.96 -3.38
N TYR A 77 18.83 -4.44 -2.15
CA TYR A 77 18.08 -3.82 -1.06
C TYR A 77 18.88 -3.82 0.24
N LEU A 78 18.49 -2.91 1.13
CA LEU A 78 18.93 -2.85 2.52
C LEU A 78 17.73 -2.44 3.36
N VAL A 79 17.30 -3.31 4.28
CA VAL A 79 16.29 -3.03 5.31
C VAL A 79 17.02 -2.55 6.56
N PRO A 80 16.94 -1.26 6.90
CA PRO A 80 17.80 -0.71 7.94
C PRO A 80 17.19 -0.78 9.35
N ASP A 81 18.02 -0.61 10.38
CA ASP A 81 17.65 -0.26 11.76
C ASP A 81 16.61 -1.20 12.43
N LEU A 82 16.64 -2.50 12.10
CA LEU A 82 15.62 -3.44 12.57
C LEU A 82 15.72 -3.66 14.09
N PRO A 83 14.61 -3.50 14.83
CA PRO A 83 14.54 -3.91 16.24
C PRO A 83 14.96 -5.37 16.46
N GLU A 84 15.40 -5.70 17.67
CA GLU A 84 15.72 -7.09 18.01
C GLU A 84 14.46 -7.96 18.02
N ALA A 85 14.31 -8.80 16.99
CA ALA A 85 13.19 -9.71 16.78
C ALA A 85 13.57 -10.73 15.68
N SER A 86 12.73 -11.75 15.48
CA SER A 86 12.81 -12.64 14.33
C SER A 86 11.98 -12.07 13.19
N TYR A 87 12.47 -12.11 11.95
CA TYR A 87 11.78 -11.53 10.80
C TYR A 87 11.40 -12.59 9.76
N ARG A 88 10.22 -12.40 9.17
CA ARG A 88 9.82 -13.00 7.90
C ARG A 88 10.01 -11.96 6.80
N ILE A 89 10.69 -12.32 5.73
CA ILE A 89 11.07 -11.41 4.64
C ILE A 89 10.52 -11.93 3.34
N TRP A 90 9.86 -11.06 2.58
CA TRP A 90 9.23 -11.39 1.31
C TRP A 90 9.21 -10.20 0.36
N VAL A 91 8.91 -10.47 -0.90
CA VAL A 91 8.95 -9.50 -2.00
C VAL A 91 7.57 -9.30 -2.59
N ARG A 92 7.24 -8.03 -2.86
CA ARG A 92 6.07 -7.62 -3.64
C ARG A 92 6.51 -6.70 -4.78
N GLY A 93 5.86 -6.79 -5.93
CA GLY A 93 6.12 -5.85 -7.03
C GLY A 93 5.05 -5.92 -8.11
N TYR A 94 4.84 -4.84 -8.84
CA TYR A 94 3.95 -4.88 -10.01
C TYR A 94 4.53 -5.78 -11.09
N GLY A 95 3.68 -6.62 -11.70
CA GLY A 95 4.10 -7.68 -12.62
C GLY A 95 4.54 -8.97 -11.91
N LEU A 96 4.56 -9.00 -10.57
CA LEU A 96 4.87 -10.17 -9.77
C LEU A 96 3.65 -10.63 -8.98
N VAL A 97 3.71 -11.86 -8.45
CA VAL A 97 2.93 -12.25 -7.28
C VAL A 97 3.82 -12.14 -6.04
N ASP A 98 3.20 -12.03 -4.87
CA ASP A 98 3.95 -12.03 -3.61
C ASP A 98 4.81 -13.30 -3.52
N SER A 99 6.08 -13.13 -3.17
CA SER A 99 6.98 -14.27 -2.97
C SER A 99 6.60 -15.04 -1.71
N GLU A 100 7.07 -16.28 -1.62
CA GLU A 100 7.10 -16.97 -0.32
C GLU A 100 7.96 -16.16 0.66
N ALA A 101 7.52 -16.14 1.93
CA ALA A 101 8.27 -15.50 3.00
C ALA A 101 9.34 -16.44 3.53
N VAL A 102 10.55 -15.91 3.74
CA VAL A 102 11.69 -16.63 4.29
C VAL A 102 12.12 -16.02 5.62
N SER A 103 12.69 -16.82 6.51
CA SER A 103 13.27 -16.29 7.76
C SER A 103 14.51 -15.45 7.47
N GLY A 104 14.65 -14.31 8.14
CA GLY A 104 15.82 -13.45 8.08
C GLY A 104 16.30 -13.02 9.47
N GLU A 105 17.61 -12.93 9.63
CA GLU A 105 18.27 -12.49 10.85
C GLU A 105 19.02 -11.17 10.61
N ARG A 106 19.03 -10.30 11.62
CA ARG A 106 19.79 -9.04 11.61
C ARG A 106 21.28 -9.30 11.37
N GLY A 107 21.95 -8.40 10.68
CA GLY A 107 23.37 -8.52 10.35
C GLY A 107 23.68 -9.49 9.22
N THR A 108 22.70 -9.90 8.42
CA THR A 108 22.90 -10.92 7.38
C THR A 108 22.68 -10.40 5.96
N LEU A 109 23.40 -11.03 5.03
CA LEU A 109 23.10 -10.96 3.60
C LEU A 109 22.13 -12.09 3.25
N LEU A 110 20.99 -11.72 2.66
CA LEU A 110 19.92 -12.62 2.27
C LEU A 110 19.43 -12.30 0.86
N ASP A 111 19.78 -13.14 -0.11
CA ASP A 111 19.22 -13.03 -1.45
C ASP A 111 17.78 -13.57 -1.49
N LEU A 112 16.91 -12.89 -2.22
CA LEU A 112 15.48 -13.22 -2.31
C LEU A 112 15.10 -13.59 -3.74
N SER A 113 14.20 -14.55 -3.86
CA SER A 113 13.61 -14.95 -5.15
C SER A 113 12.21 -14.38 -5.27
N ALA A 114 11.99 -13.57 -6.32
CA ALA A 114 10.68 -13.05 -6.69
C ALA A 114 9.98 -14.00 -7.67
N SER A 115 8.65 -13.98 -7.66
CA SER A 115 7.80 -14.81 -8.52
C SER A 115 7.10 -13.95 -9.58
N VAL A 116 7.46 -14.13 -10.84
CA VAL A 116 6.81 -13.47 -11.97
C VAL A 116 5.33 -13.90 -12.01
N ALA A 117 4.43 -12.93 -12.18
CA ALA A 117 3.02 -13.25 -12.25
C ALA A 117 2.72 -14.13 -13.49
N PRO A 118 1.95 -15.22 -13.34
CA PRO A 118 1.68 -16.14 -14.45
C PRO A 118 0.78 -15.52 -15.53
N ASP A 119 0.00 -14.50 -15.18
CA ASP A 119 -0.88 -13.77 -16.08
C ASP A 119 -1.19 -12.36 -15.54
N ALA A 120 -1.90 -11.56 -16.35
CA ALA A 120 -2.28 -10.19 -15.99
C ALA A 120 -3.24 -10.12 -14.80
N ALA A 121 -4.10 -11.13 -14.60
CA ALA A 121 -5.05 -11.14 -13.50
C ALA A 121 -4.35 -11.36 -12.16
N ALA A 122 -3.37 -12.27 -12.12
CA ALA A 122 -2.50 -12.47 -10.98
C ALA A 122 -1.66 -11.21 -10.67
N ALA A 123 -1.06 -10.59 -11.69
CA ALA A 123 -0.29 -9.35 -11.53
C ALA A 123 -1.12 -8.20 -10.95
N ALA A 124 -2.37 -8.08 -11.36
CA ALA A 124 -3.25 -6.99 -10.96
C ALA A 124 -3.69 -7.06 -9.49
N GLN A 125 -3.56 -8.21 -8.82
CA GLN A 125 -4.02 -8.38 -7.43
C GLN A 125 -3.35 -7.39 -6.47
N VAL A 126 -2.07 -7.11 -6.71
CA VAL A 126 -1.26 -6.18 -5.90
C VAL A 126 -1.30 -4.73 -6.39
N TYR A 127 -2.06 -4.42 -7.46
CA TYR A 127 -2.18 -3.03 -7.94
C TYR A 127 -2.84 -2.13 -6.90
N PRO A 128 -2.48 -0.83 -6.86
CA PRO A 128 -3.08 0.11 -5.92
C PRO A 128 -4.59 0.17 -6.07
N ALA A 129 -5.27 0.42 -4.95
CA ALA A 129 -6.73 0.57 -4.92
C ALA A 129 -7.25 1.59 -5.95
N ALA A 130 -6.53 2.69 -6.16
CA ALA A 130 -6.90 3.72 -7.13
C ALA A 130 -7.04 3.21 -8.58
N TYR A 131 -6.24 2.22 -9.00
CA TYR A 131 -6.34 1.65 -10.35
C TYR A 131 -7.64 0.87 -10.52
N TRP A 132 -8.03 0.10 -9.51
CA TRP A 132 -9.31 -0.61 -9.48
C TRP A 132 -10.48 0.36 -9.38
N TYR A 133 -10.38 1.37 -8.52
CA TYR A 133 -11.42 2.40 -8.37
C TYR A 133 -11.64 3.21 -9.65
N SER A 134 -10.58 3.46 -10.43
CA SER A 134 -10.68 4.17 -11.71
C SER A 134 -11.56 3.48 -12.76
N MET A 135 -11.85 2.19 -12.58
CA MET A 135 -12.74 1.43 -13.46
C MET A 135 -14.23 1.70 -13.19
N MET A 136 -14.57 2.38 -12.08
CA MET A 136 -15.94 2.65 -11.69
C MET A 136 -16.61 3.59 -12.70
N GLY A 137 -17.81 3.23 -13.15
CA GLY A 137 -18.61 4.07 -14.01
C GLY A 137 -19.08 5.34 -13.32
N LEU A 138 -19.52 6.31 -14.11
CA LEU A 138 -20.16 7.53 -13.63
C LEU A 138 -21.60 7.60 -14.11
N PRO A 139 -22.50 8.22 -13.33
CA PRO A 139 -23.87 8.47 -13.76
C PRO A 139 -23.89 9.39 -14.98
N THR A 140 -24.86 9.13 -15.85
CA THR A 140 -25.16 9.99 -16.99
C THR A 140 -25.79 11.31 -16.53
N GLU A 141 -25.82 12.32 -17.42
CA GLU A 141 -26.47 13.60 -17.13
C GLU A 141 -27.96 13.45 -16.83
N GLU A 142 -28.64 12.48 -17.46
CA GLU A 142 -30.06 12.20 -17.23
C GLU A 142 -30.30 11.60 -15.84
N GLU A 143 -29.45 10.67 -15.40
CA GLU A 143 -29.59 10.03 -14.09
C GLU A 143 -29.40 11.01 -12.92
N VAL A 144 -28.55 12.03 -13.10
CA VAL A 144 -28.33 13.07 -12.08
C VAL A 144 -29.21 14.29 -12.27
N ALA A 145 -30.12 14.32 -13.24
CA ALA A 145 -30.92 15.51 -13.55
C ALA A 145 -31.78 15.99 -12.37
N GLU A 146 -32.21 15.07 -11.51
CA GLU A 146 -33.01 15.35 -10.31
C GLU A 146 -32.15 15.70 -9.07
N LEU A 147 -30.82 15.58 -9.15
CA LEU A 147 -29.92 16.02 -8.08
C LEU A 147 -29.65 17.53 -8.22
N ASP A 148 -29.86 18.27 -7.14
CA ASP A 148 -29.51 19.70 -7.11
C ASP A 148 -27.99 19.86 -7.26
N GLY A 149 -27.54 20.34 -8.42
CA GLY A 149 -26.11 20.40 -8.80
C GLY A 149 -25.63 19.27 -9.72
N GLY A 150 -26.52 18.33 -10.09
CA GLY A 150 -26.26 17.28 -11.07
C GLY A 150 -25.03 16.44 -10.75
N LEU A 151 -24.17 16.24 -11.75
CA LEU A 151 -22.95 15.44 -11.60
C LEU A 151 -22.00 16.01 -10.53
N ASN A 152 -21.97 17.34 -10.35
CA ASN A 152 -21.10 17.95 -9.35
C ASN A 152 -21.54 17.60 -7.92
N GLU A 153 -22.85 17.55 -7.66
CA GLU A 153 -23.38 17.11 -6.36
C GLU A 153 -23.06 15.64 -6.12
N TYR A 154 -23.29 14.79 -7.13
CA TYR A 154 -22.93 13.37 -7.07
C TYR A 154 -21.44 13.18 -6.74
N LEU A 155 -20.55 13.85 -7.48
CA LEU A 155 -19.11 13.75 -7.26
C LEU A 155 -18.69 14.31 -5.90
N THR A 156 -19.33 15.38 -5.41
CA THR A 156 -19.03 15.96 -4.10
C THR A 156 -19.25 14.94 -2.99
N TRP A 157 -20.38 14.24 -3.01
CA TRP A 157 -20.71 13.24 -2.00
C TRP A 157 -19.93 11.93 -2.17
N VAL A 158 -19.77 11.44 -3.40
CA VAL A 158 -19.04 10.19 -3.63
C VAL A 158 -17.54 10.35 -3.37
N LYS A 159 -16.92 11.47 -3.77
CA LYS A 159 -15.45 11.64 -3.71
C LYS A 159 -14.95 12.29 -2.42
N ASN A 160 -15.71 13.21 -1.81
CA ASN A 160 -15.17 14.06 -0.74
C ASN A 160 -15.98 13.99 0.55
N MET A 161 -17.30 14.16 0.48
CA MET A 161 -18.14 14.37 1.68
C MET A 161 -18.71 13.07 2.27
N GLY A 162 -18.52 11.94 1.60
CA GLY A 162 -19.04 10.64 2.02
C GLY A 162 -18.06 9.52 1.67
N CYS A 163 -18.46 8.63 0.75
CA CYS A 163 -17.83 7.35 0.47
C CYS A 163 -16.28 7.39 0.45
N VAL A 164 -15.67 7.98 -0.58
CA VAL A 164 -14.20 8.01 -0.72
C VAL A 164 -13.53 8.92 0.30
N GLY A 165 -14.25 9.92 0.82
CA GLY A 165 -13.74 10.78 1.89
C GLY A 165 -13.42 10.02 3.17
N CYS A 166 -14.16 8.94 3.43
CA CYS A 166 -14.01 8.11 4.64
C CYS A 166 -13.38 6.73 4.37
N HIS A 167 -13.50 6.22 3.15
CA HIS A 167 -13.11 4.84 2.82
C HIS A 167 -12.21 4.78 1.59
N GLN A 168 -11.14 3.99 1.70
CA GLN A 168 -10.38 3.61 0.52
C GLN A 168 -11.17 2.62 -0.34
N LEU A 169 -11.70 3.09 -1.48
CA LEU A 169 -12.30 2.24 -2.49
C LEU A 169 -11.25 1.66 -3.45
N GLY A 170 -11.45 0.41 -3.87
CA GLY A 170 -10.62 -0.28 -4.86
C GLY A 170 -9.63 -1.30 -4.29
N ASN A 171 -9.48 -1.37 -2.96
CA ASN A 171 -8.82 -2.53 -2.35
C ASN A 171 -9.70 -3.78 -2.54
N GLU A 172 -9.13 -4.97 -2.31
CA GLU A 172 -9.84 -6.23 -2.50
C GLU A 172 -11.18 -6.28 -1.76
N ARG A 173 -11.22 -5.81 -0.50
CA ARG A 173 -12.41 -5.80 0.36
C ARG A 173 -13.56 -4.94 -0.17
N THR A 174 -13.24 -3.86 -0.89
CA THR A 174 -14.24 -2.93 -1.43
C THR A 174 -14.58 -3.22 -2.88
N ARG A 175 -13.64 -3.75 -3.69
CA ARG A 175 -13.90 -4.12 -5.10
C ARG A 175 -14.64 -5.44 -5.26
N THR A 176 -14.64 -6.29 -4.24
CA THR A 176 -15.34 -7.58 -4.21
C THR A 176 -16.44 -7.60 -3.14
N LEU A 177 -17.30 -8.62 -3.17
CA LEU A 177 -18.27 -8.90 -2.11
C LEU A 177 -17.77 -10.07 -1.24
N PRO A 178 -17.72 -9.93 0.10
CA PRO A 178 -17.37 -11.03 0.99
C PRO A 178 -18.49 -12.08 0.98
N ALA A 179 -18.11 -13.32 1.32
CA ALA A 179 -19.05 -14.44 1.39
C ALA A 179 -20.25 -14.20 2.32
N SER A 180 -20.12 -13.36 3.35
CA SER A 180 -21.22 -12.97 4.24
C SER A 180 -22.35 -12.19 3.56
N LEU A 181 -22.13 -11.69 2.34
CA LEU A 181 -23.12 -11.00 1.52
C LEU A 181 -23.55 -11.82 0.30
N ALA A 182 -23.11 -13.08 0.19
CA ALA A 182 -23.39 -13.93 -0.97
C ALA A 182 -24.88 -14.29 -1.11
N ASP A 183 -25.64 -14.26 -0.01
CA ASP A 183 -27.08 -14.55 -0.01
C ASP A 183 -27.94 -13.34 -0.47
N ALA A 184 -27.33 -12.20 -0.75
CA ALA A 184 -28.03 -11.09 -1.39
C ALA A 184 -28.47 -11.50 -2.81
N GLY A 185 -29.67 -11.13 -3.23
CA GLY A 185 -30.22 -11.52 -4.53
C GLY A 185 -29.54 -10.85 -5.71
N SER A 186 -28.80 -9.75 -5.46
CA SER A 186 -27.96 -9.06 -6.44
C SER A 186 -26.80 -8.33 -5.77
N SER A 187 -25.79 -7.94 -6.56
CA SER A 187 -24.67 -7.12 -6.07
C SER A 187 -25.13 -5.75 -5.57
N GLU A 188 -26.19 -5.17 -6.13
CA GLU A 188 -26.75 -3.91 -5.63
C GLU A 188 -27.38 -4.07 -4.25
N GLU A 189 -28.17 -5.13 -4.04
CA GLU A 189 -28.70 -5.47 -2.71
C GLU A 189 -27.58 -5.76 -1.71
N ALA A 190 -26.50 -6.42 -2.15
CA ALA A 190 -25.32 -6.67 -1.33
C ALA A 190 -24.65 -5.37 -0.89
N TRP A 191 -24.52 -4.39 -1.78
CA TRP A 191 -23.96 -3.07 -1.45
C TRP A 191 -24.84 -2.29 -0.48
N TRP A 192 -26.17 -2.30 -0.66
CA TRP A 192 -27.09 -1.73 0.31
C TRP A 192 -26.97 -2.39 1.69
N ARG A 193 -26.92 -3.74 1.72
CA ARG A 193 -26.73 -4.48 2.97
C ARG A 193 -25.38 -4.15 3.63
N ARG A 194 -24.32 -4.02 2.84
CA ARG A 194 -22.98 -3.64 3.33
C ARG A 194 -23.02 -2.31 4.06
N ILE A 195 -23.50 -1.25 3.40
CA ILE A 195 -23.50 0.10 3.98
C ILE A 195 -24.55 0.29 5.07
N SER A 196 -25.47 -0.66 5.24
CA SER A 196 -26.43 -0.65 6.35
C SER A 196 -25.85 -1.20 7.66
N SER A 197 -24.63 -1.73 7.63
CA SER A 197 -24.04 -2.45 8.77
C SER A 197 -23.46 -1.52 9.83
N GLY A 198 -23.70 -1.84 11.10
CA GLY A 198 -23.03 -1.23 12.24
C GLY A 198 -23.48 0.20 12.55
N GLN A 199 -22.72 0.86 13.42
CA GLN A 199 -23.09 2.17 13.99
C GLN A 199 -23.16 3.30 12.95
N ALA A 200 -22.26 3.29 11.97
CA ALA A 200 -22.25 4.26 10.88
C ALA A 200 -23.32 3.97 9.79
N GLY A 201 -23.99 2.82 9.86
CA GLY A 201 -24.85 2.31 8.78
C GLY A 201 -26.01 3.23 8.41
N GLN A 202 -26.65 3.85 9.41
CA GLN A 202 -27.73 4.82 9.18
C GLN A 202 -27.24 6.04 8.37
N SER A 203 -26.04 6.56 8.70
CA SER A 203 -25.45 7.72 8.04
C SER A 203 -25.05 7.40 6.59
N MET A 204 -24.40 6.25 6.39
CA MET A 204 -23.99 5.80 5.06
C MET A 204 -25.22 5.54 4.16
N PHE A 205 -26.24 4.85 4.69
CA PHE A 205 -27.50 4.61 3.98
C PHE A 205 -28.21 5.91 3.61
N GLY A 206 -28.28 6.87 4.53
CA GLY A 206 -28.85 8.20 4.27
C GLY A 206 -28.12 8.96 3.17
N THR A 207 -26.78 8.90 3.17
CA THR A 207 -25.94 9.51 2.13
C THR A 207 -26.17 8.91 0.75
N ALA A 208 -26.29 7.57 0.67
CA ALA A 208 -26.62 6.90 -0.59
C ALA A 208 -28.03 7.27 -1.09
N ASN A 209 -29.03 7.37 -0.19
CA ASN A 209 -30.38 7.80 -0.56
C ASN A 209 -30.45 9.26 -1.01
N ARG A 210 -29.62 10.15 -0.45
CA ARG A 210 -29.51 11.54 -0.92
C ARG A 210 -29.17 11.59 -2.41
N LEU A 211 -28.38 10.64 -2.89
CA LEU A 211 -27.99 10.50 -4.29
C LEU A 211 -28.94 9.60 -5.09
N GLY A 212 -30.16 9.36 -4.61
CA GLY A 212 -31.15 8.52 -5.27
C GLY A 212 -30.77 7.04 -5.38
N GLY A 213 -29.81 6.58 -4.55
CA GLY A 213 -29.29 5.21 -4.63
C GLY A 213 -28.31 4.96 -5.78
N LEU A 214 -28.05 5.95 -6.65
CA LEU A 214 -27.17 5.83 -7.81
C LEU A 214 -25.79 5.23 -7.49
N PRO A 215 -25.11 5.58 -6.37
CA PRO A 215 -23.82 4.97 -6.07
C PRO A 215 -23.87 3.45 -5.97
N MET A 216 -24.97 2.86 -5.48
CA MET A 216 -25.08 1.40 -5.30
C MET A 216 -25.14 0.68 -6.63
N LYS A 217 -25.85 1.23 -7.63
CA LYS A 217 -25.82 0.74 -9.01
C LYS A 217 -24.40 0.69 -9.56
N TYR A 218 -23.66 1.81 -9.51
CA TYR A 218 -22.31 1.89 -10.08
C TYR A 218 -21.28 1.04 -9.32
N MET A 219 -21.43 0.91 -8.00
CA MET A 219 -20.60 0.00 -7.21
C MET A 219 -20.91 -1.46 -7.53
N ALA A 220 -22.18 -1.83 -7.73
CA ALA A 220 -22.58 -3.18 -8.13
C ALA A 220 -22.06 -3.54 -9.52
N GLU A 221 -22.29 -2.68 -10.52
CA GLU A 221 -21.78 -2.88 -11.89
C GLU A 221 -20.25 -3.02 -11.92
N TRP A 222 -19.55 -2.21 -11.13
CA TRP A 222 -18.10 -2.30 -10.98
C TRP A 222 -17.66 -3.62 -10.36
N THR A 223 -18.29 -4.04 -9.25
CA THR A 223 -17.97 -5.32 -8.61
C THR A 223 -18.29 -6.53 -9.51
N ASP A 224 -19.40 -6.50 -10.24
CA ASP A 224 -19.78 -7.56 -11.18
C ASP A 224 -18.77 -7.67 -12.34
N ARG A 225 -18.32 -6.53 -12.87
CA ARG A 225 -17.28 -6.47 -13.91
C ARG A 225 -15.94 -7.03 -13.41
N VAL A 226 -15.54 -6.67 -12.20
CA VAL A 226 -14.32 -7.23 -11.56
C VAL A 226 -14.47 -8.74 -11.36
N ALA A 227 -15.62 -9.22 -10.89
CA ALA A 227 -15.91 -10.65 -10.74
C ALA A 227 -15.92 -11.41 -12.07
N ALA A 228 -16.34 -10.75 -13.16
CA ALA A 228 -16.26 -11.27 -14.53
C ALA A 228 -14.84 -11.28 -15.12
N GLY A 229 -13.84 -10.79 -14.37
CA GLY A 229 -12.42 -10.83 -14.76
C GLY A 229 -11.93 -9.56 -15.45
N GLU A 230 -12.66 -8.46 -15.38
CA GLU A 230 -12.13 -7.18 -15.88
C GLU A 230 -11.02 -6.66 -14.98
N LEU A 231 -9.97 -6.12 -15.61
CA LEU A 231 -8.77 -5.62 -14.95
C LEU A 231 -8.58 -4.12 -15.23
N PRO A 232 -7.82 -3.41 -14.38
CA PRO A 232 -7.43 -2.03 -14.67
C PRO A 232 -6.75 -1.92 -16.05
N ALA A 233 -7.12 -0.89 -16.81
CA ALA A 233 -6.60 -0.69 -18.17
C ALA A 233 -5.10 -0.35 -18.22
N HIS A 234 -4.53 0.08 -17.09
CA HIS A 234 -3.15 0.51 -16.97
C HIS A 234 -2.40 -0.34 -15.94
N THR A 235 -1.19 -0.74 -16.30
CA THR A 235 -0.22 -1.32 -15.36
C THR A 235 0.46 -0.19 -14.59
N PRO A 236 0.49 -0.23 -13.25
CA PRO A 236 1.22 0.74 -12.47
C PRO A 236 2.73 0.66 -12.72
N GLU A 237 3.39 1.81 -12.72
CA GLU A 237 4.85 1.88 -12.81
C GLU A 237 5.48 1.47 -11.47
N ARG A 238 6.61 0.77 -11.54
CA ARG A 238 7.41 0.48 -10.35
C ARG A 238 8.18 1.73 -9.91
N PRO A 239 8.43 1.92 -8.60
CA PRO A 239 9.23 3.05 -8.15
C PRO A 239 10.59 3.11 -8.84
N SER A 240 11.00 4.32 -9.21
CA SER A 240 12.26 4.57 -9.90
C SER A 240 12.99 5.81 -9.37
N GLY A 241 14.29 5.91 -9.64
CA GLY A 241 15.09 7.04 -9.18
C GLY A 241 14.98 7.27 -7.67
N VAL A 242 14.59 8.49 -7.28
CA VAL A 242 14.56 8.92 -5.87
C VAL A 242 13.46 8.22 -5.04
N GLU A 243 12.43 7.71 -5.71
CA GLU A 243 11.29 7.03 -5.04
C GLU A 243 11.75 5.76 -4.32
N ARG A 244 12.86 5.16 -4.77
CA ARG A 244 13.43 3.95 -4.18
C ARG A 244 14.13 4.19 -2.84
N ASN A 245 14.34 5.45 -2.47
CA ASN A 245 14.93 5.81 -1.18
C ASN A 245 13.89 5.84 -0.03
N VAL A 246 12.63 5.54 -0.33
CA VAL A 246 11.58 5.49 0.70
C VAL A 246 11.75 4.24 1.55
N VAL A 247 11.84 4.45 2.86
CA VAL A 247 11.73 3.39 3.88
C VAL A 247 10.45 3.62 4.65
N ALA A 248 9.53 2.66 4.60
CA ALA A 248 8.27 2.73 5.35
C ALA A 248 8.33 1.78 6.55
N THR A 249 7.93 2.27 7.72
CA THR A 249 7.67 1.42 8.89
C THR A 249 6.17 1.37 9.13
N VAL A 250 5.60 0.18 9.13
CA VAL A 250 4.17 -0.06 9.32
C VAL A 250 3.97 -0.75 10.65
N ARG A 251 3.06 -0.22 11.48
CA ARG A 251 2.71 -0.77 12.78
C ARG A 251 1.21 -0.99 12.86
N ASP A 252 0.80 -2.11 13.45
CA ASP A 252 -0.59 -2.34 13.81
C ASP A 252 -0.74 -2.26 15.34
N TRP A 253 -1.59 -1.36 15.81
CA TRP A 253 -1.73 -1.00 17.21
C TRP A 253 -3.19 -0.69 17.50
N SER A 254 -3.63 -0.90 18.75
CA SER A 254 -5.03 -1.08 19.15
C SER A 254 -5.56 -2.50 18.86
N SER A 255 -6.89 -2.65 18.85
CA SER A 255 -7.60 -3.91 18.66
C SER A 255 -8.29 -3.95 17.29
N PRO A 256 -8.29 -5.10 16.60
CA PRO A 256 -9.00 -5.26 15.33
C PRO A 256 -10.53 -5.15 15.47
N GLN A 257 -11.06 -5.10 16.69
CA GLN A 257 -12.50 -4.97 16.96
C GLN A 257 -12.97 -3.52 17.07
N PHE A 258 -12.06 -2.57 17.32
CA PHE A 258 -12.41 -1.18 17.56
C PHE A 258 -12.19 -0.33 16.32
N TYR A 259 -13.05 0.68 16.16
CA TYR A 259 -12.98 1.59 15.02
C TYR A 259 -12.07 2.76 15.37
N MET A 260 -10.78 2.63 15.05
CA MET A 260 -9.84 3.74 15.09
C MET A 260 -10.22 4.77 14.02
N HIS A 261 -10.55 5.99 14.44
CA HIS A 261 -10.93 7.06 13.52
C HIS A 261 -9.82 8.10 13.36
N ASP A 262 -9.31 8.61 14.49
CA ASP A 262 -8.30 9.67 14.51
C ASP A 262 -7.06 9.25 15.28
N LEU A 263 -5.97 9.98 15.07
CA LEU A 263 -4.78 9.92 15.92
C LEU A 263 -4.10 11.29 15.98
N SER A 264 -3.36 11.52 17.07
CA SER A 264 -2.51 12.69 17.21
C SER A 264 -1.11 12.27 17.63
N GLY A 265 -0.12 12.85 16.95
CA GLY A 265 1.29 12.65 17.24
C GLY A 265 2.03 13.93 17.61
N THR A 266 1.41 15.10 17.54
CA THR A 266 2.02 16.39 17.91
C THR A 266 0.96 17.50 17.90
N ASP A 267 1.24 18.66 18.48
CA ASP A 267 0.38 19.83 18.33
C ASP A 267 0.56 20.44 16.93
N ARG A 268 -0.51 20.51 16.14
CA ARG A 268 -0.47 21.13 14.81
C ARG A 268 -0.03 22.60 14.79
N ARG A 269 -0.09 23.30 15.93
CA ARG A 269 0.34 24.70 16.09
C ARG A 269 1.83 24.82 16.43
N ASP A 270 2.41 23.77 17.00
CA ASP A 270 3.83 23.63 17.27
C ASP A 270 4.24 22.17 17.04
N PRO A 271 4.55 21.79 15.79
CA PRO A 271 4.76 20.38 15.44
C PRO A 271 6.03 19.78 16.06
N THR A 272 6.89 20.59 16.69
CA THR A 272 8.17 20.15 17.25
C THR A 272 8.08 19.58 18.66
N VAL A 273 6.95 19.75 19.36
CA VAL A 273 6.80 19.41 20.79
C VAL A 273 6.84 17.91 21.10
N ASN A 274 6.59 17.05 20.11
CA ASN A 274 6.50 15.59 20.30
C ASN A 274 7.37 14.82 19.30
N GLY A 275 8.56 15.35 18.97
CA GLY A 275 9.52 14.64 18.13
C GLY A 275 9.86 13.26 18.71
N TYR A 276 9.66 12.19 17.93
CA TYR A 276 9.82 10.79 18.34
C TYR A 276 8.98 10.35 19.55
N GLY A 277 8.00 11.15 19.97
CA GLY A 277 7.15 10.84 21.10
C GLY A 277 6.04 9.86 20.75
N LYS A 278 5.22 9.57 21.77
CA LYS A 278 4.09 8.64 21.64
C LYS A 278 3.00 9.20 20.72
N LEU A 279 2.30 8.29 20.06
CA LEU A 279 1.12 8.57 19.25
C LEU A 279 -0.12 8.15 20.04
N TYR A 280 -1.18 8.94 19.96
CA TYR A 280 -2.42 8.74 20.71
C TYR A 280 -3.57 8.56 19.74
N GLY A 281 -4.20 7.39 19.75
CA GLY A 281 -5.33 7.07 18.90
C GLY A 281 -6.65 7.47 19.56
N ALA A 282 -7.66 7.77 18.75
CA ALA A 282 -8.99 8.12 19.19
C ALA A 282 -10.00 7.26 18.42
N PRO A 283 -10.50 6.18 19.05
CA PRO A 283 -11.58 5.39 18.50
C PRO A 283 -12.88 6.19 18.46
N GLU A 284 -13.66 5.98 17.41
CA GLU A 284 -15.00 6.56 17.27
C GLU A 284 -16.05 5.45 17.45
N LEU A 285 -17.10 5.74 18.24
CA LEU A 285 -18.30 4.90 18.37
C LEU A 285 -18.03 3.41 18.68
N SER A 286 -16.92 3.08 19.35
CA SER A 286 -16.49 1.68 19.48
C SER A 286 -15.88 1.30 20.84
N THR A 287 -15.18 2.20 21.53
CA THR A 287 -14.58 1.93 22.85
C THR A 287 -14.18 3.23 23.56
N ASP A 288 -14.06 3.18 24.89
CA ASP A 288 -13.45 4.24 25.71
C ASP A 288 -11.93 4.02 25.89
N GLU A 289 -11.38 2.97 25.30
CA GLU A 289 -9.94 2.73 25.27
C GLU A 289 -9.25 3.73 24.33
N MET A 290 -8.36 4.55 24.86
CA MET A 290 -7.43 5.39 24.08
C MET A 290 -6.13 4.62 23.87
N PRO A 291 -5.89 4.00 22.69
CA PRO A 291 -4.64 3.32 22.40
C PRO A 291 -3.49 4.32 22.26
N ILE A 292 -2.30 3.90 22.70
CA ILE A 292 -1.08 4.70 22.72
C ILE A 292 0.07 3.86 22.16
N LEU A 293 0.73 4.35 21.13
CA LEU A 293 1.89 3.71 20.50
C LEU A 293 3.15 4.49 20.82
N ASP A 294 4.17 3.79 21.32
CA ASP A 294 5.54 4.29 21.35
C ASP A 294 6.31 3.78 20.11
N PRO A 295 6.50 4.61 19.09
CA PRO A 295 7.12 4.16 17.83
C PRO A 295 8.63 3.96 17.94
N VAL A 296 9.29 4.39 19.02
CA VAL A 296 10.72 4.16 19.24
C VAL A 296 10.93 2.85 19.98
N ALA A 297 10.14 2.62 21.04
CA ALA A 297 10.20 1.38 21.81
C ALA A 297 9.51 0.19 21.12
N ASN A 298 8.64 0.44 20.13
CA ASN A 298 7.71 -0.54 19.56
C ASN A 298 6.79 -1.15 20.63
N GLU A 299 6.34 -0.32 21.56
CA GLU A 299 5.42 -0.69 22.63
C GLU A 299 4.02 -0.15 22.33
N SER A 300 3.01 -0.94 22.65
CA SER A 300 1.59 -0.56 22.56
C SER A 300 0.97 -0.59 23.95
N SER A 301 0.21 0.44 24.31
CA SER A 301 -0.49 0.53 25.59
C SER A 301 -1.87 1.15 25.40
N VAL A 302 -2.70 1.06 26.43
CA VAL A 302 -4.06 1.62 26.43
C VAL A 302 -4.25 2.48 27.66
N PHE A 303 -4.93 3.60 27.49
CA PHE A 303 -5.47 4.41 28.57
C PHE A 303 -7.00 4.36 28.51
N GLU A 304 -7.64 3.86 29.56
CA GLU A 304 -9.10 3.86 29.67
C GLU A 304 -9.59 5.28 29.99
N LEU A 305 -10.34 5.88 29.07
CA LEU A 305 -10.85 7.24 29.24
C LEU A 305 -11.95 7.26 30.31
N PRO A 306 -11.81 8.05 31.38
CA PRO A 306 -12.85 8.13 32.38
C PRO A 306 -14.04 8.93 31.85
N VAL A 307 -15.24 8.43 32.09
CA VAL A 307 -16.45 9.25 32.03
C VAL A 307 -16.63 10.00 33.35
N ARG A 308 -17.24 11.19 33.28
CA ARG A 308 -17.50 11.99 34.50
C ARG A 308 -18.61 11.39 35.36
N ASP A 309 -19.59 10.76 34.72
CA ASP A 309 -20.80 10.19 35.34
C ASP A 309 -20.92 8.74 34.88
N ASP A 310 -21.13 7.82 35.82
CA ASP A 310 -21.27 6.38 35.54
C ASP A 310 -22.50 6.10 34.66
N ASP A 311 -23.51 6.98 34.67
CA ASP A 311 -24.72 6.89 33.85
C ASP A 311 -24.56 7.59 32.47
N THR A 312 -23.33 7.92 32.05
CA THR A 312 -23.07 8.55 30.75
C THR A 312 -23.59 7.65 29.61
N PRO A 313 -24.51 8.12 28.75
CA PRO A 313 -25.04 7.32 27.66
C PRO A 313 -23.95 6.88 26.68
N THR A 314 -24.04 5.65 26.20
CA THR A 314 -23.08 5.08 25.25
C THR A 314 -23.76 4.78 23.91
N THR A 315 -22.97 4.70 22.84
CA THR A 315 -23.48 4.30 21.52
C THR A 315 -23.72 2.81 21.39
N HIS A 316 -23.36 2.02 22.40
CA HIS A 316 -23.72 0.60 22.47
C HIS A 316 -25.25 0.41 22.46
N ASP A 317 -25.98 1.33 23.09
CA ASP A 317 -27.44 1.26 23.19
C ASP A 317 -28.16 1.91 21.99
N ALA A 318 -27.41 2.47 21.05
CA ALA A 318 -27.97 3.05 19.83
C ALA A 318 -28.45 1.94 18.87
N ALA A 319 -29.67 2.08 18.36
CA ALA A 319 -30.20 1.16 17.37
C ALA A 319 -29.46 1.31 16.03
N VAL A 320 -28.87 0.22 15.56
CA VAL A 320 -28.24 0.15 14.23
C VAL A 320 -29.25 -0.25 13.15
N LEU A 321 -28.98 0.12 11.89
CA LEU A 321 -29.86 -0.26 10.76
C LEU A 321 -29.82 -1.78 10.51
N ALA A 322 -28.61 -2.34 10.51
CA ALA A 322 -28.36 -3.78 10.47
C ALA A 322 -27.10 -4.11 11.29
N PRO A 323 -27.03 -5.30 11.92
CA PRO A 323 -25.80 -5.75 12.56
C PRO A 323 -24.68 -5.98 11.52
N SER A 324 -23.44 -5.77 11.97
CA SER A 324 -22.20 -6.08 11.23
C SER A 324 -22.02 -7.57 10.98
#